data_AF-A0A951FI33-F1
#
_entry.id   AF-A0A951FI33-F1
#
_cell.length_a   1.000
_cell.length_b   1.000
_cell.length_c   1.000
_cell.angle_alpha   90.00
_cell.angle_beta   90.00
_cell.angle_gamma   90.00
#
_symmetry.space_group_name_H-M   'P 1'
#
loop_
_entity.id
_entity.type
_entity.pdbx_description
1 polymer ?
#
loop_
_entity_poly.entity_id
_entity_poly.type
_entity_poly.pdbx_seq_one_letter_code
_entity_poly.pdbx_strand_id
1 'polypeptide(L)'
;MLNHYQRLTLGIVLMVNLAAVTYSGLVVWLSASWMLNDHIAATMPSWGWIVVALQRAASGVVLALLVGVVLFGVNALLLRLARISSWRIPLMSAGMATAIVSGVAIVGSVLFALTKPFM
;
A
#
# COMPACT_ATOMS: atom_id res chain seq x y z
N MET A 1 -30.12 15.62 7.75
CA MET A 1 -29.72 14.22 8.05
C MET A 1 -29.52 13.49 6.73
N LEU A 2 -28.45 12.70 6.57
CA LEU A 2 -28.24 11.90 5.36
C LEU A 2 -29.24 10.74 5.31
N ASN A 3 -29.92 10.57 4.17
CA ASN A 3 -30.83 9.45 3.93
C ASN A 3 -30.04 8.12 3.95
N HIS A 4 -30.73 7.02 4.28
CA HIS A 4 -30.11 5.69 4.38
C HIS A 4 -29.30 5.33 3.12
N TYR A 5 -29.86 5.61 1.95
CA TYR A 5 -29.20 5.43 0.66
C TYR A 5 -27.90 6.23 0.52
N GLN A 6 -27.87 7.49 0.97
CA GLN A 6 -26.66 8.32 0.88
C GLN A 6 -25.52 7.79 1.75
N ARG A 7 -25.83 7.24 2.94
CA ARG A 7 -24.82 6.64 3.81
C ARG A 7 -24.24 5.37 3.21
N LEU A 8 -25.10 4.56 2.59
CA LEU A 8 -24.70 3.32 1.92
C LEU A 8 -23.81 3.61 0.71
N THR A 9 -24.22 4.56 -0.15
CA THR A 9 -23.41 5.01 -1.29
C THR A 9 -22.05 5.55 -0.85
N LEU A 10 -22.00 6.38 0.19
CA LEU A 10 -20.76 6.93 0.71
C LEU A 10 -19.83 5.84 1.27
N GLY A 11 -20.38 4.85 1.96
CA GLY A 11 -19.63 3.68 2.42
C GLY A 11 -18.99 2.90 1.27
N ILE A 12 -19.76 2.64 0.20
CA ILE A 12 -19.26 1.97 -1.01
C ILE A 12 -18.13 2.78 -1.64
N VAL A 13 -18.32 4.10 -1.81
CA VAL A 13 -17.30 4.98 -2.40
C VAL A 13 -15.99 4.93 -1.61
N LEU A 14 -16.06 4.98 -0.27
CA LEU A 14 -14.88 4.90 0.59
C LEU A 14 -14.17 3.53 0.49
N MET A 15 -14.92 2.43 0.41
CA MET A 15 -14.37 1.09 0.21
C MET A 15 -13.70 0.93 -1.16
N VAL A 16 -14.35 1.39 -2.22
CA VAL A 16 -13.80 1.37 -3.58
C VAL A 16 -12.55 2.23 -3.67
N ASN A 17 -12.56 3.41 -3.04
CA ASN A 17 -11.39 4.28 -2.99
C ASN A 17 -10.21 3.63 -2.26
N LEU A 18 -10.47 3.00 -1.10
CA LEU A 18 -9.48 2.21 -0.37
C LEU A 18 -8.86 1.13 -1.27
N ALA A 19 -9.70 0.33 -1.94
CA ALA A 19 -9.24 -0.75 -2.81
C ALA A 19 -8.43 -0.20 -4.01
N ALA A 20 -8.95 0.82 -4.70
CA ALA A 20 -8.34 1.40 -5.89
C ALA A 20 -6.97 2.01 -5.58
N VAL A 21 -6.88 2.89 -4.58
CA VAL A 21 -5.61 3.57 -4.24
C VAL A 21 -4.56 2.56 -3.74
N THR A 22 -4.98 1.61 -2.90
CA THR A 22 -4.07 0.57 -2.40
C THR A 22 -3.56 -0.31 -3.53
N TYR A 23 -4.45 -0.77 -4.42
CA TYR A 23 -4.09 -1.61 -5.55
C TYR A 23 -3.21 -0.88 -6.55
N SER A 24 -3.57 0.34 -6.96
CA SER A 24 -2.77 1.14 -7.88
C SER A 24 -1.38 1.44 -7.31
N GLY A 25 -1.28 1.78 -6.02
CA GLY A 25 -0.01 1.96 -5.34
C GLY A 25 0.87 0.72 -5.39
N LEU A 26 0.30 -0.45 -5.07
CA LEU A 26 1.01 -1.73 -5.16
C LEU A 26 1.48 -2.05 -6.57
N VAL A 27 0.63 -1.88 -7.59
CA VAL A 27 0.99 -2.13 -8.99
C VAL A 27 2.15 -1.24 -9.42
N VAL A 28 2.06 0.08 -9.16
CA VAL A 28 3.12 1.03 -9.51
C VAL A 28 4.43 0.67 -8.82
N TRP A 29 4.40 0.32 -7.53
CA TRP A 29 5.60 -0.07 -6.80
C TRP A 29 6.18 -1.39 -7.28
N LEU A 30 5.38 -2.41 -7.57
CA LEU A 30 5.85 -3.67 -8.14
C LEU A 30 6.50 -3.43 -9.52
N SER A 31 5.87 -2.65 -10.38
CA SER A 31 6.43 -2.35 -11.70
C SER A 31 7.73 -1.54 -11.63
N ALA A 32 7.82 -0.56 -10.73
CA ALA A 32 8.97 0.34 -10.64
C ALA A 32 10.12 -0.19 -9.78
N SER A 33 9.82 -0.93 -8.71
CA SER A 33 10.80 -1.33 -7.69
C SER A 33 11.17 -2.80 -7.74
N TRP A 34 10.28 -3.69 -8.22
CA TRP A 34 10.59 -5.12 -8.31
C TRP A 34 11.27 -5.46 -9.64
N MET A 35 10.61 -5.18 -10.77
CA MET A 35 11.08 -5.60 -12.09
C MET A 35 12.42 -4.96 -12.47
N LEU A 36 12.63 -3.69 -12.10
CA LEU A 36 13.88 -2.98 -12.36
C LEU A 36 15.05 -3.48 -11.51
N ASN A 37 14.82 -4.07 -10.34
CA ASN A 37 15.91 -4.54 -9.48
C ASN A 37 16.23 -6.03 -9.67
N ASP A 38 15.35 -6.80 -10.29
CA ASP A 38 15.56 -8.25 -10.49
C ASP A 38 16.75 -8.55 -11.41
N HIS A 39 16.94 -7.75 -12.48
CA HIS A 39 18.08 -7.97 -13.40
C HIS A 39 19.44 -7.74 -12.73
N ILE A 40 19.53 -6.72 -11.86
CA ILE A 40 20.75 -6.41 -11.09
C ILE A 40 20.96 -7.49 -10.02
N ALA A 41 19.91 -7.84 -9.29
CA ALA A 41 19.98 -8.80 -8.20
C ALA A 41 20.41 -10.20 -8.66
N ALA A 42 20.03 -10.62 -9.87
CA ALA A 42 20.43 -11.90 -10.44
C ALA A 42 21.95 -12.08 -10.58
N THR A 43 22.71 -10.99 -10.69
CA THR A 43 24.17 -11.01 -10.82
C THR A 43 24.92 -10.82 -9.50
N MET A 44 24.19 -10.57 -8.40
CA MET A 44 24.78 -10.23 -7.11
C MET A 44 25.19 -11.47 -6.28
N PRO A 45 26.25 -11.36 -5.46
CA PRO A 45 26.57 -12.34 -4.45
C PRO A 45 25.46 -12.45 -3.39
N SER A 46 25.44 -13.55 -2.62
CA SER A 46 24.38 -13.86 -1.64
C SER A 46 24.07 -12.75 -0.64
N TRP A 47 25.08 -12.03 -0.17
CA TRP A 47 24.89 -10.89 0.73
C TRP A 47 24.19 -9.70 0.03
N GLY A 48 24.49 -9.46 -1.26
CA GLY A 48 23.84 -8.41 -2.05
C GLY A 48 22.35 -8.70 -2.28
N TRP A 49 22.00 -9.98 -2.45
CA TRP A 49 20.60 -10.42 -2.55
C TRP A 49 19.78 -10.06 -1.31
N ILE A 50 20.34 -10.27 -0.11
CA ILE A 50 19.70 -9.93 1.17
C ILE A 50 19.53 -8.41 1.30
N VAL A 51 20.55 -7.63 0.91
CA VAL A 51 20.47 -6.17 0.92
C VAL A 51 19.35 -5.68 0.00
N VAL A 52 19.21 -6.24 -1.19
CA VAL A 52 18.13 -5.91 -2.12
C VAL A 52 16.77 -6.29 -1.54
N ALA A 53 16.64 -7.45 -0.88
CA ALA A 53 15.41 -7.85 -0.20
C ALA A 53 15.01 -6.84 0.89
N LEU A 54 15.96 -6.39 1.71
CA LEU A 54 15.72 -5.38 2.75
C LEU A 54 15.33 -4.03 2.15
N GLN A 55 15.95 -3.61 1.07
CA GLN A 55 15.59 -2.38 0.35
C GLN A 55 14.17 -2.45 -0.22
N ARG A 56 13.74 -3.62 -0.71
CA ARG A 56 12.35 -3.85 -1.16
C ARG A 56 11.38 -3.72 0.01
N ALA A 57 11.68 -4.34 1.16
CA ALA A 57 10.84 -4.21 2.34
C ALA A 57 10.73 -2.74 2.79
N ALA A 58 11.86 -2.04 2.88
CA ALA A 58 11.92 -0.64 3.29
C ALA A 58 11.15 0.28 2.33
N SER A 59 11.38 0.16 1.02
CA SER A 59 10.67 0.97 0.01
C SER A 59 9.17 0.69 -0.02
N GLY A 60 8.76 -0.56 0.17
CA GLY A 60 7.34 -0.92 0.28
C GLY A 60 6.68 -0.36 1.54
N VAL A 61 7.38 -0.29 2.67
CA VAL A 61 6.90 0.39 3.88
C VAL A 61 6.77 1.91 3.66
N VAL A 62 7.74 2.53 3.00
CA VAL A 62 7.65 3.96 2.64
C VAL A 62 6.44 4.21 1.74
N LEU A 63 6.22 3.37 0.72
CA LEU A 63 5.02 3.43 -0.10
C LEU A 63 3.75 3.27 0.73
N ALA A 64 3.72 2.31 1.66
CA ALA A 64 2.57 2.07 2.52
C ALA A 64 2.16 3.33 3.30
N LEU A 65 3.16 4.05 3.84
CA LEU A 65 2.94 5.33 4.51
C LEU A 65 2.39 6.39 3.57
N LEU A 66 2.95 6.51 2.36
CA LEU A 66 2.46 7.47 1.34
C LEU A 66 1.01 7.17 0.93
N VAL A 67 0.70 5.90 0.66
CA VAL A 67 -0.66 5.43 0.35
C VAL A 67 -1.61 5.75 1.51
N GLY A 68 -1.18 5.50 2.76
CA GLY A 68 -1.95 5.84 3.95
C GLY A 68 -2.25 7.33 4.06
N VAL A 69 -1.26 8.20 3.83
CA VAL A 69 -1.43 9.67 3.83
C VAL A 69 -2.41 10.12 2.74
N VAL A 70 -2.26 9.58 1.52
CA VAL A 70 -3.16 9.90 0.40
C VAL A 70 -4.60 9.47 0.74
N LEU A 71 -4.80 8.25 1.24
CA LEU A 71 -6.12 7.76 1.63
C LEU A 71 -6.73 8.56 2.76
N PHE A 72 -5.94 8.93 3.76
CA PHE A 72 -6.39 9.81 4.83
C PHE A 72 -6.90 11.14 4.27
N GLY A 73 -6.11 11.79 3.40
CA GLY A 73 -6.45 13.08 2.80
C GLY A 73 -7.71 13.01 1.94
N VAL A 74 -7.80 12.02 1.04
CA VAL A 74 -8.95 11.85 0.15
C VAL A 74 -10.21 11.51 0.95
N ASN A 75 -10.14 10.58 1.91
CA ASN A 75 -11.30 10.21 2.71
C ASN A 75 -11.75 11.35 3.64
N ALA A 76 -10.81 12.10 4.24
CA ALA A 76 -11.15 13.28 5.02
C ALA A 76 -11.84 14.35 4.16
N LEU A 77 -11.37 14.57 2.92
CA LEU A 77 -12.00 15.48 1.98
C LEU A 77 -13.41 15.04 1.60
N LEU A 78 -13.60 13.77 1.23
CA LEU A 78 -14.91 13.20 0.88
C LEU A 78 -15.92 13.31 2.04
N LEU A 79 -15.48 13.01 3.26
CA LEU A 79 -16.32 13.16 4.46
C LEU A 79 -16.66 14.62 4.75
N ARG A 80 -15.71 15.53 4.55
CA ARG A 80 -15.95 16.98 4.71
C ARG A 80 -16.97 17.49 3.70
N LEU A 81 -16.89 17.06 2.44
CA LEU A 81 -17.87 17.36 1.41
C LEU A 81 -19.27 16.82 1.76
N ALA A 82 -19.33 15.66 2.41
CA ALA A 82 -20.56 15.07 2.92
C ALA A 82 -21.04 15.67 4.27
N ARG A 83 -20.35 16.68 4.81
CA ARG A 83 -20.60 17.31 6.12
C ARG A 83 -20.56 16.33 7.30
N ILE A 84 -19.73 15.29 7.21
CA ILE A 84 -19.50 14.30 8.27
C ILE A 84 -18.19 14.63 9.01
N SER A 85 -18.30 15.00 10.28
CA SER A 85 -17.16 15.32 11.15
C SER A 85 -16.69 14.07 11.91
N SER A 86 -16.13 13.09 11.19
CA SER A 86 -15.52 11.91 11.83
C SER A 86 -14.11 11.66 11.32
N TRP A 87 -13.13 11.79 12.22
CA TRP A 87 -11.72 11.54 11.95
C TRP A 87 -11.34 10.06 12.07
N ARG A 88 -12.20 9.26 12.72
CA ARG A 88 -11.95 7.83 12.92
C ARG A 88 -11.95 7.05 11.61
N ILE A 89 -12.87 7.38 10.70
CA ILE A 89 -13.02 6.64 9.43
C ILE A 89 -11.79 6.81 8.52
N PRO A 90 -11.27 8.04 8.26
CA PRO A 90 -10.04 8.22 7.48
C PRO A 90 -8.83 7.57 8.14
N LEU A 91 -8.70 7.66 9.48
CA LEU A 91 -7.60 7.03 10.22
C LEU A 91 -7.61 5.51 10.11
N MET A 92 -8.76 4.88 10.30
CA MET A 92 -8.88 3.42 10.18
C MET A 92 -8.56 2.95 8.75
N SER A 93 -9.08 3.66 7.73
CA SER A 93 -8.79 3.35 6.33
C SER A 93 -7.30 3.49 6.00
N ALA A 94 -6.66 4.58 6.43
CA ALA A 94 -5.23 4.80 6.24
C ALA A 94 -4.39 3.74 6.96
N GLY A 95 -4.75 3.39 8.20
CA GLY A 95 -4.08 2.35 8.97
C GLY A 95 -4.20 0.98 8.32
N MET A 96 -5.40 0.60 7.87
CA MET A 96 -5.62 -0.67 7.15
C MET A 96 -4.81 -0.74 5.86
N ALA A 97 -4.83 0.32 5.04
CA ALA A 97 -4.05 0.37 3.80
C ALA A 97 -2.55 0.24 4.08
N THR A 98 -2.05 0.99 5.07
CA THR A 98 -0.63 0.93 5.47
C THR A 98 -0.26 -0.48 5.92
N ALA A 99 -1.09 -1.13 6.74
CA ALA A 99 -0.85 -2.48 7.21
C ALA A 99 -0.86 -3.51 6.07
N ILE A 100 -1.81 -3.42 5.13
CA ILE A 100 -1.90 -4.32 3.97
C ILE A 100 -0.68 -4.16 3.07
N VAL A 101 -0.33 -2.94 2.68
CA VAL A 101 0.80 -2.67 1.78
C VAL A 101 2.11 -3.08 2.43
N SER A 102 2.31 -2.74 3.72
CA SER A 102 3.50 -3.15 4.46
C SER A 102 3.60 -4.68 4.58
N GLY A 103 2.48 -5.34 4.86
CA GLY A 103 2.41 -6.81 4.92
C GLY A 103 2.79 -7.45 3.58
N VAL A 104 2.25 -6.96 2.47
CA VAL A 104 2.60 -7.43 1.12
C VAL A 104 4.07 -7.19 0.82
N ALA A 105 4.61 -6.01 1.17
CA ALA A 105 6.01 -5.68 0.96
C ALA A 105 6.96 -6.60 1.75
N ILE A 106 6.64 -6.86 3.03
CA ILE A 106 7.42 -7.75 3.90
C ILE A 106 7.36 -9.18 3.37
N VAL A 107 6.16 -9.72 3.12
CA VAL A 107 5.97 -11.08 2.61
C VAL A 107 6.67 -11.25 1.27
N GLY A 108 6.49 -10.31 0.35
CA GLY A 108 7.18 -10.34 -0.94
C GLY A 108 8.70 -10.32 -0.81
N SER A 109 9.23 -9.52 0.12
CA SER A 109 10.69 -9.44 0.36
C SER A 109 11.25 -10.70 1.01
N VAL A 110 10.50 -11.32 1.93
CA VAL A 110 10.87 -12.63 2.52
C VAL A 110 10.86 -13.72 1.45
N LEU A 111 9.80 -13.80 0.64
CA LEU A 111 9.73 -14.75 -0.47
C LEU A 111 10.88 -14.53 -1.46
N PHE A 112 11.18 -13.29 -1.81
CA PHE A 112 12.33 -12.96 -2.65
C PHE A 112 13.66 -13.41 -2.03
N ALA A 113 13.87 -13.15 -0.73
CA ALA A 113 15.08 -13.57 -0.03
C ALA A 113 15.25 -15.11 -0.05
N LEU A 114 14.16 -15.85 0.12
CA LEU A 114 14.14 -17.32 0.13
C LEU A 114 14.26 -17.94 -1.27
N THR A 115 13.76 -17.28 -2.31
CA THR A 115 13.70 -17.79 -3.69
C THR A 115 14.95 -17.49 -4.51
N LYS A 116 16.04 -17.05 -3.89
CA LYS A 116 17.31 -16.80 -4.59
C LYS A 116 17.61 -18.00 -5.50
N PRO A 117 17.73 -17.81 -6.84
CA PRO A 117 17.74 -18.94 -7.77
C PRO A 117 19.00 -19.81 -7.69
N PHE A 118 19.98 -19.46 -6.84
CA PHE A 118 21.22 -20.22 -6.70
C PHE A 118 21.70 -20.16 -5.23
N MET A 119 21.35 -21.20 -4.48
CA MET A 119 22.40 -22.02 -3.86
C MET A 119 23.23 -22.65 -4.97
#